data_AF-A0A929G7U7-F1
#
_entry.id   AF-A0A929G7U7-F1
#
_cell.length_a   1.000
_cell.length_b   1.000
_cell.length_c   1.000
_cell.angle_alpha   90.00
_cell.angle_beta   90.00
_cell.angle_gamma   90.00
#
_symmetry.space_group_name_H-M   'P 1'
#
loop_
_entity.id
_entity.type
_entity.pdbx_description
1 polymer ?
#
loop_
_entity_poly.entity_id
_entity_poly.type
_entity_poly.pdbx_seq_one_letter_code
_entity_poly.pdbx_strand_id
1 'polypeptide(L)' 'VQWQDEWGYWHDVAGWQGTLDEVQDGEGKKTWWLDQGLLGQGPFRWRVYRSQGATLFATSGPFNLPARTGETATIELALE' A
#
# COMPACT_ATOMS: atom_id res chain seq x y z
N VAL A 1 2.82 -1.35 -4.08
CA VAL A 1 2.26 -2.12 -2.94
C VAL A 1 2.77 -3.54 -3.03
N GLN A 2 2.98 -4.22 -1.90
CA GLN A 2 3.40 -5.62 -1.87
C GLN A 2 2.40 -6.49 -1.13
N TRP A 3 2.27 -7.76 -1.53
CA TRP A 3 1.57 -8.83 -0.81
C TRP A 3 2.57 -9.86 -0.33
N GLN A 4 2.26 -10.55 0.76
CA GLN A 4 3.10 -11.64 1.27
C GLN A 4 2.54 -13.00 0.84
N ASP A 5 3.40 -13.87 0.33
CA ASP A 5 3.03 -15.25 0.02
C ASP A 5 3.06 -16.17 1.25
N GLU A 6 2.64 -17.42 1.05
CA GLU A 6 2.57 -18.45 2.09
C GLU A 6 3.95 -18.80 2.71
N TRP A 7 5.04 -18.49 2.00
CA TRP A 7 6.41 -18.69 2.46
C TRP A 7 7.02 -17.45 3.13
N GLY A 8 6.24 -16.37 3.23
CA GLY A 8 6.66 -15.12 3.86
C GLY A 8 7.40 -14.15 2.94
N TYR A 9 7.54 -14.45 1.65
CA TYR A 9 8.17 -13.54 0.68
C TYR A 9 7.21 -12.45 0.24
N TRP A 10 7.75 -11.25 0.05
CA TRP A 10 6.99 -10.08 -0.38
C TRP A 10 7.11 -9.87 -1.88
N HIS A 11 5.97 -9.77 -2.55
CA HIS A 11 5.85 -9.61 -4.00
C HIS A 11 5.16 -8.32 -4.34
N ASP A 12 5.65 -7.60 -5.36
CA ASP A 12 4.97 -6.41 -5.86
C ASP A 12 3.62 -6.78 -6.48
N VAL A 13 2.58 -6.04 -6.12
CA VAL A 13 1.27 -6.14 -6.76
C VAL A 13 1.35 -5.39 -8.09
N ALA A 14 1.21 -6.12 -9.20
CA ALA A 14 1.23 -5.53 -10.53
C ALA A 14 0.16 -4.44 -10.67
N GLY A 15 0.55 -3.28 -11.21
CA GLY A 15 -0.35 -2.14 -11.41
C GLY A 15 -0.59 -1.29 -10.16
N TRP A 16 -0.18 -1.72 -8.96
CA TRP A 16 -0.36 -0.96 -7.71
C TRP A 16 0.91 -0.19 -7.34
N GLN A 17 1.35 0.63 -8.29
CA GLN A 17 2.45 1.57 -8.13
C GLN A 17 2.05 2.91 -8.74
N GLY A 18 2.46 4.01 -8.12
CA GLY A 18 2.12 5.34 -8.61
C GLY A 18 2.61 6.44 -7.68
N THR A 19 2.58 7.66 -8.19
CA THR A 19 2.79 8.87 -7.38
C THR A 19 1.60 9.10 -6.47
N LEU A 20 1.80 9.93 -5.44
CA LEU A 20 0.73 10.42 -4.58
C LEU A 20 -0.36 11.09 -5.41
N ASP A 21 -1.61 10.87 -5.03
CA ASP A 21 -2.78 11.48 -5.67
C ASP A 21 -2.98 12.93 -5.17
N GLU A 22 -2.59 13.20 -3.93
CA GLU A 22 -2.68 14.51 -3.29
C GLU A 22 -1.51 14.70 -2.31
N VAL A 23 -1.05 15.96 -2.18
CA VAL A 23 -0.11 16.40 -1.13
C VAL A 23 -0.63 17.72 -0.55
N GLN A 24 -0.91 17.75 0.74
CA GLN A 24 -1.38 18.93 1.45
C GLN A 24 -0.76 18.99 2.86
N ASP A 25 -0.26 20.17 3.25
CA ASP A 25 0.29 20.44 4.58
C ASP A 25 1.35 19.42 5.07
N GLY A 26 2.13 18.86 4.13
CA GLY A 26 3.16 17.86 4.42
C GLY A 26 2.65 16.42 4.45
N GLU A 27 1.35 16.19 4.30
CA GLU A 27 0.74 14.87 4.20
C GLU A 27 0.51 14.48 2.74
N GLY A 28 0.94 13.27 2.38
CA GLY A 28 0.74 12.68 1.06
C GLY A 28 -0.28 11.55 1.10
N LYS A 29 -1.20 11.50 0.13
CA LYS A 29 -2.22 10.44 0.04
C LYS A 29 -2.11 9.65 -1.25
N LYS A 30 -2.36 8.35 -1.15
CA LYS A 30 -2.53 7.44 -2.28
C LYS A 30 -3.73 6.54 -2.02
N THR A 31 -4.61 6.43 -3.00
CA THR A 31 -5.80 5.58 -2.94
C THR A 31 -5.71 4.47 -3.97
N TRP A 32 -6.04 3.26 -3.55
CA TRP A 32 -6.16 2.09 -4.43
C TRP A 32 -7.59 1.59 -4.38
N TRP A 33 -8.21 1.44 -5.55
CA TRP A 33 -9.51 0.80 -5.67
C TRP A 33 -9.33 -0.71 -5.74
N LEU A 34 -10.18 -1.43 -5.03
CA LEU A 34 -10.09 -2.87 -4.86
C LEU A 34 -11.18 -3.57 -5.68
N ASP A 35 -10.79 -4.61 -6.39
CA ASP A 35 -11.75 -5.56 -6.93
C ASP A 35 -12.33 -6.43 -5.81
N GLN A 36 -13.59 -6.86 -5.98
CA GLN A 36 -14.29 -7.67 -4.97
C GLN A 36 -13.54 -8.96 -4.60
N GLY A 37 -12.79 -9.54 -5.54
CA GLY A 37 -12.00 -10.75 -5.30
C GLY A 37 -10.87 -10.57 -4.29
N LEU A 38 -10.44 -9.32 -4.01
CA LEU A 38 -9.34 -9.00 -3.09
C LEU A 38 -9.80 -8.69 -1.66
N LEU A 39 -11.11 -8.66 -1.41
CA LEU A 39 -11.64 -8.32 -0.09
C LEU A 39 -11.14 -9.30 0.99
N GLY A 40 -10.69 -8.75 2.11
CA GLY A 40 -10.19 -9.49 3.26
C GLY A 40 -8.85 -10.20 3.07
N GLN A 41 -8.22 -10.07 1.89
CA GLN A 41 -6.92 -10.69 1.64
C GLN A 41 -5.78 -9.97 2.38
N GLY A 42 -4.70 -10.70 2.64
CA GLY A 42 -3.48 -10.16 3.19
C GLY A 42 -2.50 -11.22 3.69
N PRO A 43 -1.34 -10.80 4.23
CA PRO A 43 -1.01 -9.40 4.50
C PRO A 43 -0.42 -8.66 3.27
N PHE A 44 -0.69 -7.36 3.22
CA PHE A 44 -0.13 -6.38 2.30
C PHE A 44 0.77 -5.38 3.04
N ARG A 45 1.66 -4.70 2.32
CA ARG A 45 2.42 -3.55 2.84
C ARG A 45 2.67 -2.51 1.76
N TRP A 46 2.86 -1.27 2.18
CA TRP A 46 3.31 -0.20 1.31
C TRP A 46 4.83 -0.07 1.36
N ARG A 47 5.44 0.20 0.21
CA ARG A 47 6.83 0.66 0.09
C ARG A 47 6.80 2.02 -0.57
N VAL A 48 7.36 3.01 0.11
CA VAL A 48 7.44 4.38 -0.36
C VAL A 48 8.88 4.65 -0.75
N TYR A 49 9.08 5.26 -1.91
CA TYR A 49 10.38 5.60 -2.45
C TYR A 49 10.43 7.11 -2.70
N ARG A 50 11.60 7.74 -2.51
CA ARG A 50 11.75 9.19 -2.78
C ARG A 50 11.55 9.54 -4.25
N SER A 51 11.92 8.64 -5.14
CA SER A 51 11.66 8.73 -6.57
C SER A 51 11.62 7.33 -7.18
N GLN A 52 11.12 7.21 -8.41
CA GLN A 52 10.97 5.92 -9.08
C GLN A 52 12.34 5.24 -9.28
N GLY A 53 12.49 4.00 -8.80
CA GLY A 53 13.75 3.26 -8.88
C GLY A 53 14.84 3.71 -7.90
N ALA A 54 14.55 4.67 -7.02
CA ALA A 54 15.49 5.16 -6.02
C ALA A 54 15.44 4.33 -4.72
N THR A 55 16.20 4.78 -3.73
CA THR A 55 16.28 4.15 -2.41
C THR A 55 14.90 4.11 -1.74
N LEU A 56 14.60 2.94 -1.17
CA LEU A 56 13.45 2.74 -0.30
C LEU A 56 13.48 3.77 0.81
N PHE A 57 12.40 4.52 0.96
CA PHE A 57 12.31 5.59 1.93
C PHE A 57 11.62 5.11 3.20
N ALA A 58 10.48 4.44 3.06
CA ALA A 58 9.75 3.89 4.20
C ALA A 58 8.96 2.63 3.78
N THR A 59 8.63 1.80 4.77
CA THR A 59 7.77 0.62 4.61
C THR A 59 6.73 0.63 5.71
N SER A 60 5.45 0.45 5.37
CA SER A 60 4.39 0.35 6.37
C SER A 60 4.49 -0.94 7.17
N GLY A 61 3.78 -0.99 8.30
CA GLY A 61 3.41 -2.27 8.90
C GLY A 61 2.56 -3.12 7.93
N PRO A 62 2.53 -4.45 8.10
CA PRO A 62 1.63 -5.31 7.34
C PRO A 62 0.17 -5.05 7.71
N PHE A 63 -0.73 -5.13 6.74
CA PHE A 63 -2.17 -4.94 6.94
C PHE A 63 -2.99 -5.84 6.02
N ASN A 64 -4.23 -6.13 6.38
CA ASN A 64 -5.18 -6.82 5.50
C ASN A 64 -6.05 -5.78 4.75
N LEU A 65 -6.53 -6.16 3.57
CA LEU A 65 -7.48 -5.36 2.82
C LEU A 65 -8.86 -5.33 3.52
N PRO A 66 -9.66 -4.27 3.29
CA PRO A 66 -11.05 -4.20 3.74
C PRO A 66 -11.82 -5.49 3.44
N ALA A 67 -12.66 -5.92 4.37
CA ALA A 67 -13.35 -7.20 4.26
C ALA A 67 -14.69 -7.09 3.51
N ARG A 68 -15.22 -5.87 3.34
CA ARG A 68 -16.54 -5.63 2.75
C ARG A 68 -16.51 -4.49 1.74
N THR A 69 -17.36 -4.59 0.72
CA THR A 69 -17.59 -3.50 -0.23
C THR A 69 -18.06 -2.24 0.49
N GLY A 70 -17.46 -1.09 0.15
CA GLY A 70 -17.76 0.21 0.76
C GLY A 70 -16.96 0.51 2.04
N GLU A 71 -16.20 -0.45 2.56
CA GLU A 71 -15.27 -0.22 3.65
C GLU A 71 -13.97 0.39 3.13
N THR A 72 -13.40 1.33 3.89
CA THR A 72 -12.11 1.97 3.59
C THR A 72 -11.14 1.67 4.72
N ALA A 73 -9.96 1.16 4.38
CA ALA A 73 -8.85 1.01 5.32
C ALA A 73 -7.81 2.09 5.05
N THR A 74 -7.48 2.86 6.08
CA THR A 74 -6.44 3.89 6.03
C THR A 74 -5.17 3.36 6.70
N ILE A 75 -4.07 3.40 5.96
CA ILE A 75 -2.76 2.97 6.45
C ILE A 75 -1.87 4.21 6.56
N GLU A 76 -1.56 4.59 7.78
CA GLU A 76 -0.70 5.73 8.08
C GLU A 76 0.76 5.27 8.22
N LEU A 77 1.67 6.06 7.66
CA LEU A 77 3.11 5.84 7.73
C LEU A 77 3.80 7.18 7.87
N ALA A 78 4.52 7.35 8.97
CA ALA A 78 5.42 8.48 9.13
C ALA A 78 6.65 8.29 8.22
N LEU A 79 7.08 9.38 7.61
CA LEU A 79 8.28 9.44 6.78
C LEU A 79 9.35 10.19 7.57
N GLU A 80 10.50 9.55 7.81
CA GLU A 80 11.65 10.14 8.55
C GLU A 80 12.61 10.93 7.66
#